data_AF-A0A3B1D436-F1
#
_entry.id   AF-A0A3B1D436-F1
#
_cell.length_a   1.000
_cell.length_b   1.000
_cell.length_c   1.000
_cell.angle_alpha   90.00
_cell.angle_beta   90.00
_cell.angle_gamma   90.00
#
_symmetry.space_group_name_H-M   'P 1'
#
loop_
_entity.id
_entity.type
_entity.pdbx_description
1 polymer ?
#
loop_
_entity_poly.entity_id
_entity_poly.type
_entity_poly.pdbx_seq_one_letter_code
_entity_poly.pdbx_strand_id
1 'polypeptide(L)'
;MILLAQTQLTEAARRRIEDILFGLKVLFEEISPLIERYTSEVCPDCENVCCIQRHAYYDGEDMIYISARGLSVPEYSERGLEEPCEFLSFKGCSRPGWQRPFRCTWYFCGPLLQHMNDGPGRPHRRLVGLLQDIVELRSELVSAAGKQNPETVILNLFQNLSG
;
A
#
# COMPACT_ATOMS: atom_id res chain seq x y z
N MET A 1 25.06 3.99 30.77
CA MET A 1 23.91 3.14 30.46
C MET A 1 22.71 4.04 30.17
N ILE A 2 22.50 4.39 28.90
CA ILE A 2 21.32 5.15 28.49
C ILE A 2 20.17 4.15 28.41
N LEU A 3 19.22 4.23 29.35
CA LEU A 3 17.93 3.57 29.22
C LEU A 3 17.23 4.18 28.00
N LEU A 4 17.22 3.47 26.88
CA LEU A 4 16.29 3.76 25.79
C LEU A 4 14.89 3.46 26.33
N ALA A 5 14.17 4.52 26.69
CA ALA A 5 12.76 4.43 27.07
C ALA A 5 11.96 3.95 25.85
N GLN A 6 11.74 2.64 25.76
CA GLN A 6 10.79 2.06 24.81
C GLN A 6 9.41 2.61 25.19
N THR A 7 8.91 3.57 24.42
CA THR A 7 7.60 4.16 24.66
C THR A 7 6.56 3.17 24.19
N GLN A 8 6.01 2.38 25.12
CA GLN A 8 4.89 1.48 24.84
C GLN A 8 3.68 2.29 24.37
N LEU A 9 3.01 1.83 23.32
CA LEU A 9 1.76 2.41 22.83
C LEU A 9 0.67 2.27 23.89
N THR A 10 -0.15 3.31 24.08
CA THR A 10 -1.33 3.21 24.95
C THR A 10 -2.38 2.30 24.30
N GLU A 11 -3.25 1.71 25.10
CA GLU A 11 -4.32 0.84 24.58
C GLU A 11 -5.26 1.57 23.60
N ALA A 12 -5.56 2.85 23.88
CA ALA A 12 -6.32 3.70 22.98
C ALA A 12 -5.59 3.93 21.64
N ALA A 13 -4.26 4.10 21.66
CA ALA A 13 -3.47 4.26 20.44
C ALA A 13 -3.41 2.94 19.64
N ARG A 14 -3.23 1.80 20.32
CA ARG A 14 -3.29 0.46 19.69
C ARG A 14 -4.64 0.27 19.00
N ARG A 15 -5.75 0.53 19.70
CA ARG A 15 -7.09 0.39 19.12
C ARG A 15 -7.29 1.28 17.91
N ARG A 16 -6.82 2.53 17.98
CA ARG A 16 -6.89 3.45 16.85
C ARG A 16 -6.11 2.94 15.63
N ILE A 17 -4.91 2.41 15.84
CA ILE A 17 -4.10 1.80 14.78
C ILE A 17 -4.85 0.62 14.16
N GLU A 18 -5.43 -0.28 14.96
CA GLU A 18 -6.22 -1.41 14.43
C GLU A 18 -7.39 -0.96 13.55
N ASP A 19 -8.15 0.04 14.00
CA ASP A 19 -9.28 0.59 13.24
C ASP A 19 -8.81 1.20 11.91
N ILE A 20 -7.69 1.93 11.91
CA ILE A 20 -7.08 2.50 10.69
C ILE A 20 -6.61 1.39 9.75
N LEU A 21 -5.93 0.36 10.26
CA LEU A 21 -5.43 -0.77 9.46
C LEU A 21 -6.57 -1.54 8.80
N PHE A 22 -7.66 -1.75 9.53
CA PHE A 22 -8.88 -2.35 9.00
C PHE A 22 -9.49 -1.48 7.90
N GLY A 23 -9.64 -0.18 8.15
CA GLY A 23 -10.15 0.79 7.17
C GLY A 23 -9.33 0.81 5.87
N LEU A 24 -8.00 0.88 5.98
CA LEU A 24 -7.10 0.82 4.83
C LEU A 24 -7.25 -0.47 4.03
N LYS A 25 -7.35 -1.63 4.70
CA LYS A 25 -7.58 -2.90 4.00
C LYS A 25 -8.87 -2.85 3.19
N VAL A 26 -9.96 -2.37 3.79
CA VAL A 26 -11.27 -2.26 3.13
C VAL A 26 -11.17 -1.33 1.92
N LEU A 27 -10.56 -0.16 2.05
CA LEU A 27 -10.38 0.77 0.93
C LEU A 27 -9.53 0.18 -0.20
N PHE A 28 -8.43 -0.52 0.11
CA PHE A 28 -7.62 -1.21 -0.89
C PHE A 28 -8.39 -2.32 -1.60
N GLU A 29 -9.24 -3.07 -0.88
CA GLU A 29 -10.10 -4.09 -1.48
C GLU A 29 -11.20 -3.47 -2.33
N GLU A 30 -11.72 -2.29 -1.97
CA GLU A 30 -12.75 -1.59 -2.74
C GLU A 30 -12.20 -0.91 -4.01
N ILE A 31 -11.00 -0.32 -3.93
CA ILE A 31 -10.38 0.37 -5.07
C ILE A 31 -9.84 -0.62 -6.12
N SER A 32 -9.42 -1.82 -5.69
CA SER A 32 -8.75 -2.79 -6.58
C SER A 32 -9.61 -3.16 -7.81
N PRO A 33 -10.90 -3.53 -7.69
CA PRO A 33 -11.75 -3.81 -8.85
C PRO A 33 -11.95 -2.62 -9.81
N LEU A 34 -11.86 -1.38 -9.31
CA LEU A 34 -11.98 -0.19 -10.17
C LEU A 34 -10.72 -0.02 -11.01
N ILE A 35 -9.54 -0.16 -10.39
CA ILE A 35 -8.26 -0.13 -11.09
C ILE A 35 -8.18 -1.29 -12.08
N GLU A 36 -8.54 -2.51 -11.65
CA GLU A 36 -8.52 -3.72 -12.49
C GLU A 36 -9.34 -3.57 -13.76
N ARG A 37 -10.52 -2.94 -13.68
CA ARG A 37 -11.34 -2.65 -14.86
C ARG A 37 -10.56 -1.82 -15.88
N TYR A 38 -10.02 -0.67 -15.48
CA TYR A 38 -9.24 0.18 -16.39
C TYR A 38 -7.99 -0.54 -16.92
N THR A 39 -7.27 -1.26 -16.06
CA THR A 39 -6.07 -1.97 -16.49
C THR A 39 -6.39 -3.14 -17.42
N SER A 40 -7.55 -3.78 -17.29
CA SER A 40 -7.94 -4.89 -18.17
C SER A 40 -8.22 -4.45 -19.61
N GLU A 41 -8.55 -3.17 -19.79
CA GLU A 41 -8.80 -2.58 -21.10
C GLU A 41 -7.53 -1.99 -21.75
N VAL A 42 -6.56 -1.55 -20.93
CA VAL A 42 -5.37 -0.82 -21.42
C VAL A 42 -4.09 -1.66 -21.38
N CYS A 43 -3.88 -2.47 -20.34
CA CYS A 43 -2.60 -3.13 -20.10
C CYS A 43 -2.27 -4.33 -21.00
N PRO A 44 -3.23 -5.15 -21.50
CA PRO A 44 -2.92 -6.30 -22.34
C PRO A 44 -2.15 -5.96 -23.63
N ASP A 45 -2.39 -4.77 -24.19
CA ASP A 45 -1.77 -4.30 -25.44
C ASP A 45 -0.69 -3.23 -25.20
N CYS A 46 -0.20 -3.08 -23.95
CA CYS A 46 0.72 -2.02 -23.59
C CYS A 46 2.17 -2.34 -24.01
N GLU A 47 2.72 -1.57 -24.94
CA GLU A 47 4.12 -1.69 -25.37
C GLU A 47 5.11 -1.17 -24.33
N ASN A 48 4.68 -0.22 -23.48
CA ASN A 48 5.49 0.44 -22.46
C ASN A 48 4.99 0.06 -21.04
N VAL A 49 5.30 -1.16 -20.62
CA VAL A 49 4.85 -1.74 -19.35
C VAL A 49 5.35 -0.89 -18.16
N CYS A 50 4.42 -0.23 -17.46
CA CYS A 50 4.76 0.60 -16.30
C CYS A 50 4.87 -0.17 -14.98
N CYS A 51 4.59 -1.48 -14.98
CA CYS A 51 4.79 -2.38 -13.86
C CYS A 51 6.26 -2.81 -13.74
N ILE A 52 7.13 -1.83 -13.48
CA ILE A 52 8.59 -1.99 -13.36
C ILE A 52 9.04 -2.18 -11.91
N GLN A 53 10.24 -2.73 -11.73
CA GLN A 53 10.80 -3.09 -10.42
C GLN A 53 10.88 -1.89 -9.46
N ARG A 54 11.17 -0.67 -9.93
CA ARG A 54 11.13 0.56 -9.13
C ARG A 54 9.84 0.71 -8.32
N HIS A 55 8.71 0.28 -8.87
CA HIS A 55 7.40 0.43 -8.24
C HIS A 55 7.11 -0.65 -7.19
N ALA A 56 7.92 -1.71 -7.13
CA ALA A 56 7.74 -2.83 -6.22
C ALA A 56 8.16 -2.52 -4.77
N TYR A 57 9.00 -1.50 -4.58
CA TYR A 57 9.56 -1.14 -3.27
C TYR A 57 8.55 -0.38 -2.42
N TYR A 58 8.47 -0.80 -1.16
CA TYR A 58 7.75 -0.07 -0.11
C TYR A 58 8.45 1.23 0.27
N ASP A 59 7.66 2.29 0.41
CA ASP A 59 8.09 3.51 1.09
C ASP A 59 7.96 3.37 2.62
N GLY A 60 8.35 4.40 3.38
CA GLY A 60 8.31 4.36 4.83
C GLY A 60 6.91 4.13 5.42
N GLU A 61 5.86 4.64 4.77
CA GLU A 61 4.48 4.48 5.23
C GLU A 61 3.96 3.07 4.92
N ASP A 62 4.31 2.52 3.76
CA ASP A 62 4.05 1.13 3.40
C ASP A 62 4.70 0.18 4.43
N MET A 63 5.94 0.49 4.84
CA MET A 63 6.64 -0.28 5.86
C MET A 63 5.88 -0.26 7.18
N ILE A 64 5.46 0.91 7.68
CA ILE A 64 4.63 1.02 8.89
C ILE A 64 3.36 0.17 8.77
N TYR A 65 2.67 0.25 7.63
CA TYR A 65 1.44 -0.49 7.39
C TYR A 65 1.63 -2.01 7.43
N ILE A 66 2.59 -2.54 6.67
CA ILE A 66 2.86 -3.98 6.56
C ILE A 66 3.36 -4.52 7.90
N SER A 67 4.28 -3.79 8.54
CA SER A 67 4.79 -4.08 9.87
C SER A 67 3.70 -4.11 10.93
N ALA A 68 2.81 -3.12 10.97
CA ALA A 68 1.72 -3.07 11.94
C ALA A 68 0.68 -4.20 11.76
N ARG A 69 0.66 -4.83 10.58
CA ARG A 69 -0.16 -6.02 10.29
C ARG A 69 0.57 -7.35 10.53
N GLY A 70 1.82 -7.31 11.00
CA GLY A 70 2.61 -8.51 11.29
C GLY A 70 3.05 -9.24 10.03
N LEU A 71 3.07 -8.54 8.90
CA LEU A 71 3.58 -9.08 7.65
C LEU A 71 5.07 -8.81 7.53
N SER A 72 5.78 -9.75 6.89
CA SER A 72 7.17 -9.55 6.53
C SER A 72 7.27 -8.62 5.31
N VAL A 73 8.32 -7.81 5.32
CA VAL A 73 8.76 -7.07 4.14
C VAL A 73 9.28 -8.08 3.13
N PRO A 74 8.89 -8.00 1.84
CA PRO A 74 9.41 -8.90 0.83
C PRO A 74 10.94 -8.81 0.74
N GLU A 75 11.58 -9.96 0.55
CA GLU A 75 12.95 -10.00 0.04
C GLU A 75 12.88 -9.74 -1.47
N TYR A 76 13.60 -8.72 -1.94
CA TYR A 76 13.63 -8.35 -3.35
C TYR A 76 14.83 -8.98 -4.04
N SER A 77 14.63 -9.51 -5.25
CA SER A 77 15.74 -9.98 -6.07
C SER A 77 16.59 -8.82 -6.60
N GLU A 78 17.88 -9.09 -6.86
CA GLU A 78 18.75 -8.13 -7.54
C GLU A 78 18.32 -7.99 -9.00
N ARG A 79 17.56 -6.94 -9.30
CA ARG A 79 17.05 -6.59 -10.63
C ARG A 79 17.27 -5.12 -10.95
N GLY A 80 17.38 -4.79 -12.23
CA GLY A 80 17.37 -3.40 -12.68
C GLY A 80 16.05 -2.70 -12.36
N LEU A 81 16.09 -1.42 -11.95
CA LEU A 81 14.89 -0.66 -11.56
C LEU A 81 13.85 -0.50 -12.68
N GLU A 82 14.29 -0.58 -13.93
CA GLU A 82 13.45 -0.45 -15.13
C GLU A 82 13.08 -1.81 -15.73
N GLU A 83 13.53 -2.92 -15.13
CA GLU A 83 13.08 -4.26 -15.52
C GLU A 83 11.63 -4.49 -15.10
N PRO A 84 10.92 -5.46 -15.71
CA PRO A 84 9.61 -5.89 -15.22
C PRO A 84 9.67 -6.25 -13.74
N CYS A 85 8.68 -5.74 -12.99
CA CYS A 85 8.53 -6.03 -11.57
C CYS A 85 8.53 -7.55 -11.33
N GLU A 86 9.28 -8.03 -10.33
CA GLU A 86 9.38 -9.46 -10.02
C GLU A 86 8.05 -10.10 -9.59
N PHE A 87 7.08 -9.27 -9.17
CA PHE A 87 5.72 -9.70 -8.84
C PHE A 87 4.77 -9.66 -10.04
N LEU A 88 5.19 -9.19 -11.21
CA LEU A 88 4.37 -9.17 -12.41
C LEU A 88 4.34 -10.56 -13.06
N SER A 89 3.14 -11.04 -13.37
CA SER A 89 2.92 -12.28 -14.13
C SER A 89 1.99 -12.03 -15.32
N PHE A 90 1.81 -13.04 -16.16
CA PHE A 90 0.84 -12.99 -17.27
C PHE A 90 -0.62 -12.80 -16.81
N LYS A 91 -0.92 -13.05 -15.52
CA LYS A 91 -2.24 -12.79 -14.91
C LYS A 91 -2.29 -11.45 -14.16
N GLY A 92 -1.29 -10.58 -14.34
CA GLY A 92 -1.10 -9.37 -13.55
C GLY A 92 -0.24 -9.62 -12.31
N CYS A 93 -0.30 -8.69 -11.35
CA CYS A 93 0.53 -8.77 -10.15
C CYS A 93 0.12 -9.94 -9.24
N SER A 94 1.09 -10.74 -8.80
CA SER A 94 0.89 -11.87 -7.90
C SER A 94 0.50 -11.46 -6.47
N ARG A 95 0.70 -10.19 -6.11
CA ARG A 95 0.34 -9.66 -4.79
C ARG A 95 -1.10 -9.16 -4.76
N PRO A 96 -1.88 -9.43 -3.71
CA PRO A 96 -3.21 -8.83 -3.54
C PRO A 96 -3.07 -7.31 -3.37
N GLY A 97 -4.06 -6.55 -3.84
CA GLY A 97 -4.00 -5.08 -3.90
C GLY A 97 -3.58 -4.42 -2.59
N TRP A 98 -4.16 -4.85 -1.47
CA TRP A 98 -3.85 -4.34 -0.14
C TRP A 98 -2.42 -4.64 0.36
N GLN A 99 -1.69 -5.57 -0.27
CA GLN A 99 -0.28 -5.83 0.04
C GLN A 99 0.67 -5.09 -0.90
N ARG A 100 0.18 -4.51 -2.01
CA ARG A 100 1.06 -3.80 -2.95
C ARG A 100 1.55 -2.49 -2.31
N PRO A 101 2.73 -1.99 -2.69
CA PRO A 101 3.14 -0.64 -2.32
C PRO A 101 2.07 0.36 -2.75
N PHE A 102 1.88 1.44 -1.98
CA PHE A 102 0.87 2.44 -2.33
C PHE A 102 1.11 3.10 -3.68
N ARG A 103 2.38 3.19 -4.08
CA ARG A 103 2.75 3.60 -5.44
C ARG A 103 2.05 2.79 -6.53
N CYS A 104 1.85 1.48 -6.35
CA CYS A 104 1.12 0.64 -7.31
C CYS A 104 -0.40 0.93 -7.36
N THR A 105 -0.94 1.66 -6.38
CA THR A 105 -2.34 2.09 -6.32
C THR A 105 -2.51 3.53 -6.82
N TRP A 106 -1.50 4.38 -6.65
CA TRP A 106 -1.52 5.80 -7.00
C TRP A 106 -0.94 6.12 -8.39
N TYR A 107 -0.01 5.31 -8.89
CA TYR A 107 0.61 5.55 -10.18
C TYR A 107 -0.26 5.02 -11.33
N PHE A 108 -0.60 5.92 -12.26
CA PHE A 108 -1.27 5.58 -13.51
C PHE A 108 -0.44 6.11 -14.69
N CYS A 109 -0.16 5.26 -15.68
CA CYS A 109 0.57 5.67 -16.88
C CYS A 109 -0.30 6.55 -17.80
N GLY A 110 0.33 7.25 -18.76
CA GLY A 110 -0.36 8.13 -19.72
C GLY A 110 -1.55 7.46 -20.44
N PRO A 111 -1.38 6.26 -21.05
CA PRO A 111 -2.50 5.55 -21.68
C PRO A 111 -3.66 5.25 -20.73
N LEU A 112 -3.37 4.88 -19.48
CA LEU A 112 -4.38 4.55 -18.49
C LEU A 112 -5.13 5.80 -18.01
N LEU A 113 -4.41 6.92 -17.79
CA LEU A 113 -5.01 8.22 -17.46
C LEU A 113 -5.91 8.72 -18.59
N GLN A 114 -5.46 8.60 -19.85
CA GLN A 114 -6.26 8.99 -21.01
C GLN A 114 -7.58 8.19 -21.04
N HIS A 115 -7.49 6.87 -20.91
CA HIS A 115 -8.66 6.00 -20.89
C HIS A 115 -9.61 6.29 -19.71
N MET A 116 -9.08 6.59 -18.52
CA MET A 116 -9.88 7.02 -17.36
C MET A 116 -10.62 8.34 -17.61
N ASN A 117 -9.97 9.30 -18.27
CA ASN A 117 -10.52 10.62 -18.56
C ASN A 117 -11.60 10.59 -19.66
N ASP A 118 -11.41 9.76 -20.68
CA ASP A 118 -12.37 9.59 -21.78
C ASP A 118 -13.58 8.75 -21.35
N GLY A 119 -13.43 7.96 -20.28
CA GLY A 119 -14.47 7.11 -19.73
C GLY A 119 -15.56 7.85 -18.94
N PRO A 120 -16.54 7.10 -18.38
CA PRO A 120 -17.61 7.69 -17.60
C PRO A 120 -17.09 8.39 -16.33
N GLY A 121 -17.50 9.64 -16.11
CA GLY A 121 -16.99 10.43 -14.99
C GLY A 121 -17.35 9.93 -13.59
N ARG A 122 -18.40 9.10 -13.43
CA ARG A 122 -18.81 8.57 -12.11
C ARG A 122 -17.79 7.55 -11.54
N PRO A 123 -17.40 6.49 -12.26
CA PRO A 123 -16.29 5.62 -11.87
C PRO A 123 -14.99 6.37 -11.54
N HIS A 124 -14.59 7.33 -12.38
CA HIS A 124 -13.38 8.12 -12.15
C HIS A 124 -13.46 8.93 -10.84
N ARG A 125 -14.57 9.63 -10.59
CA ARG A 125 -14.77 10.34 -9.30
C ARG A 125 -14.74 9.42 -8.10
N ARG A 126 -15.31 8.20 -8.21
CA ARG A 126 -15.23 7.20 -7.14
C ARG A 126 -13.80 6.74 -6.88
N LEU A 127 -13.04 6.47 -7.95
CA LEU A 127 -11.62 6.12 -7.84
C LEU A 127 -10.83 7.23 -7.11
N VAL A 128 -11.01 8.48 -7.51
CA VAL A 128 -10.36 9.63 -6.87
C VAL A 128 -10.75 9.77 -5.40
N GLY A 129 -12.03 9.60 -5.05
CA GLY A 129 -12.48 9.62 -3.66
C GLY A 129 -11.82 8.53 -2.81
N LEU A 130 -11.78 7.29 -3.30
CA LEU A 130 -11.10 6.19 -2.61
C LEU A 130 -9.60 6.43 -2.45
N LEU A 131 -8.94 7.02 -3.46
CA LEU A 131 -7.53 7.40 -3.33
C LEU A 131 -7.31 8.45 -2.23
N GLN A 132 -8.20 9.44 -2.15
CA GLN A 132 -8.15 10.46 -1.09
C GLN A 132 -8.33 9.82 0.29
N ASP A 133 -9.34 8.97 0.46
CA ASP A 133 -9.59 8.25 1.71
C ASP A 133 -8.38 7.39 2.14
N ILE A 134 -7.70 6.73 1.18
CA ILE A 134 -6.49 5.96 1.45
C ILE A 134 -5.34 6.87 1.91
N VAL A 135 -5.11 8.00 1.23
CA VAL A 135 -4.05 8.96 1.60
C VAL A 135 -4.30 9.51 3.01
N GLU A 136 -5.53 9.85 3.34
CA GLU A 136 -5.92 10.36 4.65
C GLU A 136 -5.66 9.31 5.74
N LEU A 137 -6.17 8.09 5.59
CA LEU A 137 -5.93 7.02 6.57
C LEU A 137 -4.46 6.61 6.69
N ARG A 138 -3.68 6.68 5.62
CA ARG A 138 -2.22 6.46 5.69
C ARG A 138 -1.54 7.53 6.53
N SER A 139 -1.89 8.79 6.32
CA SER A 139 -1.36 9.90 7.13
C SER A 139 -1.72 9.75 8.60
N GLU A 140 -2.96 9.36 8.88
CA GLU A 140 -3.41 9.07 10.24
C GLU A 140 -2.66 7.88 10.87
N LEU A 141 -2.37 6.83 10.11
CA LEU A 141 -1.58 5.69 10.60
C LEU A 141 -0.20 6.15 11.05
N VAL A 142 0.49 6.93 10.22
CA VAL A 142 1.82 7.49 10.54
C VAL A 142 1.75 8.37 11.79
N SER A 143 0.72 9.21 11.89
CA SER A 143 0.51 10.07 13.06
C SER A 143 0.27 9.25 14.33
N ALA A 144 -0.58 8.22 14.26
CA ALA A 144 -0.94 7.36 15.39
C ALA A 144 0.21 6.45 15.84
N ALA A 145 1.02 5.96 14.91
CA ALA A 145 2.24 5.21 15.19
C ALA A 145 3.36 6.10 15.80
N GLY A 146 3.25 7.43 15.65
CA GLY A 146 4.23 8.41 16.09
C GLY A 146 5.50 8.41 15.22
N LYS A 147 6.49 9.25 15.57
CA LYS A 147 7.84 9.23 14.95
C LYS A 147 8.66 7.98 15.35
N GLN A 148 8.01 6.88 15.68
CA GLN A 148 8.69 5.65 16.06
C GLN A 148 9.24 4.98 14.79
N ASN A 149 10.44 4.42 14.88
CA ASN A 149 10.99 3.56 13.83
C ASN A 149 9.99 2.40 13.58
N PRO A 150 9.71 2.01 12.31
CA PRO A 150 8.90 0.83 11.98
C PRO A 150 9.17 -0.40 12.89
N GLU A 151 10.43 -0.67 13.23
CA GLU A 151 10.81 -1.76 14.14
C GLU A 151 10.22 -1.63 15.56
N THR A 152 10.11 -0.40 16.06
CA THR A 152 9.53 -0.10 17.38
C THR A 152 8.01 -0.27 17.37
N VAL A 153 7.36 0.08 16.25
CA VAL A 153 5.91 -0.14 16.06
C VAL A 153 5.59 -1.64 16.08
N ILE A 154 6.43 -2.47 15.44
CA ILE A 154 6.32 -3.95 15.48
C ILE A 154 6.46 -4.45 16.90
N LEU A 155 7.55 -4.12 17.59
CA LEU A 155 7.81 -4.63 18.94
C LEU A 155 6.69 -4.25 19.93
N ASN A 156 6.09 -3.06 19.79
CA ASN A 156 5.01 -2.60 20.67
C ASN A 156 3.63 -3.21 20.33
N LEU A 157 3.38 -3.57 19.07
CA LEU A 157 2.12 -4.21 18.65
C LEU A 157 2.10 -5.72 18.96
N PHE A 158 3.25 -6.41 18.85
CA PHE A 158 3.34 -7.87 18.97
C PHE A 158 3.75 -8.41 20.36
N GLN A 159 4.04 -7.54 21.34
CA GLN A 159 4.49 -7.97 22.68
C GLN A 159 3.44 -8.70 23.55
N ASN A 160 2.19 -8.89 23.12
CA ASN A 160 1.15 -9.57 23.90
C ASN A 160 0.33 -10.65 23.15
N LEU A 161 0.77 -11.15 21.99
CA LEU A 161 0.11 -12.31 21.33
C LEU A 161 0.56 -13.68 21.89
N SER A 162 1.25 -13.69 23.03
CA SER A 162 1.76 -14.89 23.70
C SER A 162 1.16 -15.10 25.11
N GLY A 163 -0.01 -14.51 25.39
CA GLY A 163 -0.74 -14.66 26.65
C GLY A 163 -2.04 -15.42 26.48
#